data_AF-A0A9D7F582-F1
#
_entry.id   AF-A0A9D7F582-F1
#
_cell.length_a   1.000
_cell.length_b   1.000
_cell.length_c   1.000
_cell.angle_alpha   90.00
_cell.angle_beta   90.00
_cell.angle_gamma   90.00
#
_symmetry.space_group_name_H-M   'P 1'
#
loop_
_entity.id
_entity.type
_entity.pdbx_description
1 polymer ?
#
loop_
_entity_poly.entity_id
_entity_poly.type
_entity_poly.pdbx_seq_one_letter_code
_entity_poly.pdbx_strand_id
1 'polypeptide(L)'
;MIDRWKTHQKRLAKLWDPKQNQEGFYDFHSNELSQAYRLYSLALAGDAEMGAMNRLREQAKLHPSAKWRLAAAYALAGQKEVASKLLEGLGTDIKPYRELAGSYGSDLRDKAMILETLVQLERKEESSKLVRVIAEEIGKMRWFSTQEIGYALIGIGKYAKTFPPASGIRFQYQFGSTAATDMGANNPVMQVALNAQTGNLKVKNTSDGLLYVRVISSGQPLIGQESSSSENMKMQVAFRNTDGSNLDIAKLKQGTDFVAEVTVTHPNFPFSFPYYEMAIDQVFPSGWEIINSRMDDVEYFNNTSRPEYQDIRDDRVYTFFDLQPGTTQIFRIRLNAAYLGKYYLPSTACEAMYDDQIHAHLAGRWVEVVL
;
A
#
# COMPACT_ATOMS: atom_id res chain seq x y z
N MET A 1 0.66 2.72 27.36
CA MET A 1 0.06 3.09 26.05
C MET A 1 -0.99 2.08 25.62
N ILE A 2 -0.67 0.77 25.63
CA ILE A 2 -1.60 -0.30 25.23
C ILE A 2 -2.88 -0.36 26.07
N ASP A 3 -2.82 -0.13 27.39
CA ASP A 3 -4.00 -0.21 28.25
C ASP A 3 -5.03 0.90 27.96
N ARG A 4 -4.55 2.14 27.73
CA ARG A 4 -5.43 3.26 27.30
C ARG A 4 -6.11 2.95 25.98
N TRP A 5 -5.37 2.37 25.03
CA TRP A 5 -5.93 1.91 23.76
C TRP A 5 -6.98 0.82 23.97
N LYS A 6 -6.69 -0.21 24.79
CA LYS A 6 -7.65 -1.27 25.14
C LYS A 6 -8.92 -0.68 25.75
N THR A 7 -8.81 0.18 26.76
CA THR A 7 -9.98 0.85 27.39
C THR A 7 -10.80 1.61 26.36
N HIS A 8 -10.16 2.38 25.47
CA HIS A 8 -10.85 3.12 24.42
C HIS A 8 -11.58 2.20 23.44
N GLN A 9 -10.90 1.15 22.93
CA GLN A 9 -11.49 0.20 21.99
C GLN A 9 -12.63 -0.59 22.63
N LYS A 10 -12.52 -1.01 23.89
CA LYS A 10 -13.61 -1.67 24.61
C LYS A 10 -14.85 -0.80 24.73
N ARG A 11 -14.66 0.48 25.05
CA ARG A 11 -15.75 1.45 25.11
C ARG A 11 -16.44 1.57 23.74
N LEU A 12 -15.68 1.76 22.67
CA LEU A 12 -16.24 1.83 21.32
C LEU A 12 -16.92 0.52 20.91
N ALA A 13 -16.36 -0.63 21.26
CA ALA A 13 -16.93 -1.94 20.95
C ALA A 13 -18.30 -2.15 21.62
N LYS A 14 -18.49 -1.62 22.84
CA LYS A 14 -19.76 -1.65 23.59
C LYS A 14 -20.77 -0.62 23.09
N LEU A 15 -20.30 0.55 22.65
CA LEU A 15 -21.15 1.62 22.13
C LEU A 15 -21.52 1.44 20.65
N TRP A 16 -20.87 0.51 19.94
CA TRP A 16 -21.15 0.25 18.54
C TRP A 16 -22.64 -0.05 18.30
N ASP A 17 -23.23 0.59 17.30
CA ASP A 17 -24.62 0.41 16.89
C ASP A 17 -24.67 0.10 15.39
N PRO A 18 -25.26 -1.03 14.96
CA PRO A 18 -25.43 -1.35 13.54
C PRO A 18 -26.27 -0.32 12.78
N LYS A 19 -27.10 0.48 13.48
CA LYS A 19 -27.97 1.49 12.87
C LYS A 19 -27.33 2.87 12.75
N GLN A 20 -26.11 3.07 13.27
CA GLN A 20 -25.37 4.28 12.96
C GLN A 20 -24.98 4.24 11.49
N ASN A 21 -25.78 4.92 10.67
CA ASN A 21 -25.35 5.36 9.35
C ASN A 21 -24.13 6.26 9.59
N GLN A 22 -22.96 5.79 9.16
CA GLN A 22 -22.00 6.75 8.65
C GLN A 22 -22.61 7.26 7.33
N GLU A 23 -22.33 8.50 6.96
CA GLU A 23 -22.76 9.04 5.66
C GLU A 23 -21.53 9.01 4.74
N GLY A 24 -21.59 8.30 3.61
CA GLY A 24 -20.45 8.17 2.70
C GLY A 24 -20.52 7.00 1.70
N PHE A 25 -19.64 6.98 0.71
CA PHE A 25 -19.65 5.97 -0.37
C PHE A 25 -19.35 4.52 0.10
N TYR A 26 -18.76 4.34 1.29
CA TYR A 26 -18.26 3.05 1.82
C TYR A 26 -19.09 2.50 3.02
N ASP A 27 -20.39 2.81 3.04
CA ASP A 27 -21.18 3.20 4.23
C ASP A 27 -21.60 2.15 5.27
N PHE A 28 -21.60 0.84 4.97
CA PHE A 28 -22.13 -0.17 5.91
C PHE A 28 -21.20 -1.37 6.12
N HIS A 29 -20.66 -1.91 5.04
CA HIS A 29 -19.66 -2.98 5.08
C HIS A 29 -18.45 -2.60 5.95
N SER A 30 -17.95 -1.37 5.76
CA SER A 30 -16.82 -0.84 6.52
C SER A 30 -17.11 -0.75 8.02
N ASN A 31 -18.35 -0.47 8.42
CA ASN A 31 -18.73 -0.34 9.83
C ASN A 31 -18.71 -1.71 10.53
N GLU A 32 -19.36 -2.72 9.95
CA GLU A 32 -19.36 -4.10 10.48
C GLU A 32 -17.95 -4.68 10.53
N LEU A 33 -17.17 -4.51 9.45
CA LEU A 33 -15.79 -4.98 9.37
C LEU A 33 -14.89 -4.25 10.38
N SER A 34 -15.04 -2.93 10.52
CA SER A 34 -14.31 -2.14 11.53
C SER A 34 -14.59 -2.62 12.94
N GLN A 35 -15.85 -2.93 13.26
CA GLN A 35 -16.21 -3.50 14.55
C GLN A 35 -15.63 -4.91 14.72
N ALA A 36 -15.72 -5.78 13.72
CA ALA A 36 -15.11 -7.11 13.78
C ALA A 36 -13.59 -7.02 13.96
N TYR A 37 -12.93 -6.07 13.29
CA TYR A 37 -11.50 -5.81 13.39
C TYR A 37 -11.10 -5.27 14.77
N ARG A 38 -11.90 -4.38 15.36
CA ARG A 38 -11.77 -3.92 16.74
C ARG A 38 -11.83 -5.08 17.73
N LEU A 39 -12.82 -5.96 17.59
CA LEU A 39 -12.97 -7.14 18.44
C LEU A 39 -11.80 -8.13 18.27
N TYR A 40 -11.36 -8.35 17.04
CA TYR A 40 -10.16 -9.14 16.75
C TYR A 40 -8.92 -8.57 17.43
N SER A 41 -8.67 -7.26 17.32
CA SER A 41 -7.46 -6.64 17.87
C SER A 41 -7.48 -6.61 19.40
N LEU A 42 -8.66 -6.47 20.02
CA LEU A 42 -8.84 -6.69 21.47
C LEU A 42 -8.53 -8.12 21.88
N ALA A 43 -9.05 -9.12 21.15
CA ALA A 43 -8.76 -10.53 21.42
C ALA A 43 -7.27 -10.86 21.22
N LEU A 44 -6.64 -10.32 20.17
CA LEU A 44 -5.21 -10.45 19.89
C LEU A 44 -4.36 -9.86 21.03
N ALA A 45 -4.83 -8.78 21.65
CA ALA A 45 -4.18 -8.16 22.80
C ALA A 45 -4.48 -8.86 24.14
N GLY A 46 -5.14 -10.02 24.11
CA GLY A 46 -5.50 -10.82 25.30
C GLY A 46 -6.65 -10.25 26.11
N ASP A 47 -7.46 -9.36 25.54
CA ASP A 47 -8.49 -8.60 26.26
C ASP A 47 -9.85 -8.62 25.54
N ALA A 48 -10.24 -9.82 25.11
CA ALA A 48 -11.44 -10.07 24.31
C ALA A 48 -12.73 -9.56 24.99
N GLU A 49 -13.59 -8.88 24.22
CA GLU A 49 -14.88 -8.37 24.69
C GLU A 49 -16.04 -9.28 24.22
N MET A 50 -16.21 -10.40 24.92
CA MET A 50 -17.19 -11.45 24.56
C MET A 50 -18.62 -10.93 24.39
N GLY A 51 -19.06 -9.98 25.22
CA GLY A 51 -20.41 -9.40 25.09
C GLY A 51 -20.62 -8.68 23.76
N ALA A 52 -19.63 -7.89 23.33
CA ALA A 52 -19.68 -7.18 22.05
C ALA A 52 -19.50 -8.13 20.85
N MET A 53 -18.70 -9.19 21.00
CA MET A 53 -18.57 -10.26 20.00
C MET A 53 -19.88 -11.02 19.79
N ASN A 54 -20.57 -11.39 20.88
CA ASN A 54 -21.87 -12.04 20.80
C ASN A 54 -22.90 -11.11 20.15
N ARG A 55 -22.94 -9.83 20.53
CA ARG A 55 -23.85 -8.84 19.93
C ARG A 55 -23.63 -8.68 18.42
N LEU A 56 -22.37 -8.66 17.96
CA LEU A 56 -22.08 -8.61 16.52
C LEU A 56 -22.50 -9.90 15.81
N ARG A 57 -22.30 -11.06 16.45
CA ARG A 57 -22.70 -12.37 15.91
C ARG A 57 -24.21 -12.47 15.67
N GLU A 58 -25.03 -11.86 16.53
CA GLU A 58 -26.49 -11.88 16.41
C GLU A 58 -27.04 -10.92 15.31
N GLN A 59 -26.19 -10.23 14.55
CA GLN A 59 -26.63 -9.41 13.42
C GLN A 59 -27.13 -10.31 12.28
N ALA A 60 -28.39 -10.12 11.89
CA ALA A 60 -29.08 -10.99 10.93
C ALA A 60 -28.41 -11.07 9.54
N LYS A 61 -27.72 -10.00 9.12
CA LYS A 61 -27.09 -9.89 7.80
C LYS A 61 -25.62 -9.46 7.85
N LEU A 62 -24.86 -10.01 8.81
CA LEU A 62 -23.44 -9.71 8.93
C LEU A 62 -22.67 -10.08 7.65
N HIS A 63 -21.92 -9.13 7.11
CA HIS A 63 -21.15 -9.32 5.87
C HIS A 63 -20.12 -10.46 6.01
N PRO A 64 -19.85 -11.27 4.94
CA PRO A 64 -18.86 -12.35 4.96
C PRO A 64 -17.49 -11.98 5.53
N SER A 65 -16.90 -10.84 5.12
CA SER A 65 -15.60 -10.37 5.63
C SER A 65 -15.62 -10.10 7.14
N ALA A 66 -16.69 -9.47 7.64
CA ALA A 66 -16.89 -9.23 9.07
C ALA A 66 -17.10 -10.54 9.84
N LYS A 67 -17.82 -11.53 9.27
CA LYS A 67 -17.94 -12.89 9.85
C LYS A 67 -16.60 -13.58 9.98
N TRP A 68 -15.78 -13.57 8.93
CA TRP A 68 -14.42 -14.12 8.96
C TRP A 68 -13.57 -13.45 10.03
N ARG A 69 -13.58 -12.12 10.09
CA ARG A 69 -12.78 -11.39 11.09
C ARG A 69 -13.28 -11.60 12.52
N LEU A 70 -14.59 -11.70 12.73
CA LEU A 70 -15.19 -12.04 14.03
C LEU A 70 -14.85 -13.47 14.44
N ALA A 71 -14.86 -14.43 13.51
CA ALA A 71 -14.44 -15.80 13.78
C ALA A 71 -12.97 -15.87 14.23
N ALA A 72 -12.09 -15.08 13.62
CA ALA A 72 -10.71 -14.95 14.10
C ALA A 72 -10.63 -14.40 15.53
N ALA A 73 -11.48 -13.44 15.88
CA ALA A 73 -11.57 -12.93 17.26
C ALA A 73 -12.01 -14.02 18.25
N TYR A 74 -13.03 -14.82 17.91
CA TYR A 74 -13.45 -15.97 18.72
C TYR A 74 -12.34 -17.01 18.87
N ALA A 75 -11.65 -17.34 17.78
CA ALA A 75 -10.55 -18.30 17.80
C ALA A 75 -9.37 -17.83 18.67
N LEU A 76 -9.05 -16.53 18.66
CA LEU A 76 -8.06 -15.93 19.56
C LEU A 76 -8.51 -15.91 21.02
N ALA A 77 -9.82 -15.77 21.27
CA ALA A 77 -10.41 -15.86 22.61
C ALA A 77 -10.59 -17.31 23.11
N GLY A 78 -10.06 -18.30 22.38
CA GLY A 78 -10.14 -19.73 22.74
C GLY A 78 -11.49 -20.40 22.42
N GLN A 79 -12.38 -19.73 21.68
CA GLN A 79 -13.73 -20.21 21.33
C GLN A 79 -13.76 -20.75 19.89
N LYS A 80 -12.91 -21.75 19.59
CA LYS A 80 -12.75 -22.29 18.23
C LYS A 80 -14.04 -22.92 17.68
N GLU A 81 -14.85 -23.56 18.52
CA GLU A 81 -16.12 -24.17 18.14
C GLU A 81 -17.14 -23.11 17.69
N VAL A 82 -17.22 -21.99 18.42
CA VAL A 82 -18.08 -20.86 18.07
C VAL A 82 -17.63 -20.22 16.75
N ALA A 83 -16.31 -20.07 16.56
CA ALA A 83 -15.74 -19.58 15.33
C ALA A 83 -16.06 -20.50 14.14
N SER A 84 -15.88 -21.82 14.28
CA SER A 84 -16.20 -22.79 13.24
C SER A 84 -17.68 -22.77 12.87
N LYS A 85 -18.57 -22.73 13.88
CA LYS A 85 -20.02 -22.64 13.66
C LYS A 85 -20.43 -21.35 12.94
N LEU A 86 -19.79 -20.23 13.26
CA LEU A 86 -20.03 -18.95 12.58
C LEU A 86 -19.65 -18.99 11.09
N LEU A 87 -18.72 -19.87 10.72
CA LEU A 87 -18.20 -20.02 9.35
C LEU A 87 -18.86 -21.17 8.58
N GLU A 88 -19.81 -21.89 9.17
CA GLU A 88 -20.51 -22.98 8.48
C GLU A 88 -21.19 -22.49 7.20
N GLY A 89 -20.91 -23.18 6.08
CA GLY A 89 -21.44 -22.83 4.77
C GLY A 89 -20.84 -21.57 4.13
N LEU A 90 -19.89 -20.88 4.77
CA LEU A 90 -19.24 -19.70 4.22
C LEU A 90 -18.03 -20.08 3.37
N GLY A 91 -18.02 -19.62 2.11
CA GLY A 91 -16.89 -19.78 1.21
C GLY A 91 -15.70 -18.87 1.56
N THR A 92 -14.56 -19.16 0.95
CA THR A 92 -13.32 -18.36 1.03
C THR A 92 -13.11 -17.47 -0.19
N ASP A 93 -13.99 -17.56 -1.20
CA ASP A 93 -13.92 -16.75 -2.41
C ASP A 93 -14.52 -15.36 -2.18
N ILE A 94 -13.84 -14.35 -2.71
CA ILE A 94 -14.21 -12.94 -2.59
C ILE A 94 -14.20 -12.36 -4.00
N LYS A 95 -15.34 -11.76 -4.38
CA LYS A 95 -15.48 -11.07 -5.67
C LYS A 95 -14.49 -9.91 -5.74
N PRO A 96 -13.90 -9.62 -6.92
CA PRO A 96 -12.99 -8.49 -7.08
C PRO A 96 -13.64 -7.17 -6.64
N TYR A 97 -12.94 -6.43 -5.79
CA TYR A 97 -13.31 -5.07 -5.37
C TYR A 97 -12.08 -4.35 -4.81
N ARG A 98 -12.18 -3.02 -4.69
CA ARG A 98 -11.15 -2.15 -4.11
C ARG A 98 -11.80 -0.94 -3.46
N GLU A 99 -11.32 -0.56 -2.29
CA GLU A 99 -11.71 0.66 -1.58
C GLU A 99 -10.52 1.62 -1.53
N LEU A 100 -10.78 2.90 -1.80
CA LEU A 100 -9.77 3.95 -1.68
C LEU A 100 -9.59 4.42 -0.23
N ALA A 101 -10.64 4.32 0.58
CA ALA A 101 -10.67 4.81 1.96
C ALA A 101 -11.52 3.90 2.87
N GLY A 102 -11.60 4.25 4.15
CA GLY A 102 -12.40 3.53 5.14
C GLY A 102 -11.67 2.30 5.67
N SER A 103 -11.93 1.12 5.08
CA SER A 103 -11.26 -0.12 5.51
C SER A 103 -9.98 -0.42 4.71
N TYR A 104 -9.75 0.34 3.62
CA TYR A 104 -8.69 0.10 2.63
C TYR A 104 -8.76 -1.33 2.07
N GLY A 105 -10.00 -1.84 1.92
CA GLY A 105 -10.29 -3.21 1.56
C GLY A 105 -10.00 -3.52 0.10
N SER A 106 -9.62 -4.77 -0.15
CA SER A 106 -9.59 -5.35 -1.50
C SER A 106 -9.79 -6.86 -1.39
N ASP A 107 -10.13 -7.50 -2.51
CA ASP A 107 -10.36 -8.95 -2.52
C ASP A 107 -9.13 -9.75 -2.10
N LEU A 108 -7.93 -9.31 -2.48
CA LEU A 108 -6.67 -9.94 -2.07
C LEU A 108 -6.41 -9.77 -0.57
N ARG A 109 -6.64 -8.57 -0.04
CA ARG A 109 -6.48 -8.26 1.39
C ARG A 109 -7.46 -9.07 2.24
N ASP A 110 -8.70 -9.19 1.81
CA ASP A 110 -9.72 -9.98 2.52
C ASP A 110 -9.43 -11.48 2.43
N LYS A 111 -8.97 -12.01 1.28
CA LYS A 111 -8.45 -13.40 1.19
C LYS A 111 -7.30 -13.64 2.17
N ALA A 112 -6.39 -12.69 2.34
CA ALA A 112 -5.31 -12.82 3.31
C ALA A 112 -5.81 -12.83 4.77
N MET A 113 -6.84 -12.03 5.11
CA MET A 113 -7.48 -12.09 6.43
C MET A 113 -8.22 -13.42 6.67
N ILE A 114 -8.85 -13.99 5.64
CA ILE A 114 -9.45 -15.31 5.69
C ILE A 114 -8.38 -16.37 5.95
N LEU A 115 -7.23 -16.28 5.26
CA LEU A 115 -6.08 -17.16 5.51
C LEU A 115 -5.62 -17.11 6.97
N GLU A 116 -5.47 -15.92 7.56
CA GLU A 116 -5.12 -15.80 8.98
C GLU A 116 -6.12 -16.54 9.88
N THR A 117 -7.42 -16.43 9.56
CA THR A 117 -8.49 -17.07 10.33
C THR A 117 -8.44 -18.59 10.22
N LEU A 118 -8.27 -19.11 9.00
CA LEU A 118 -8.14 -20.55 8.74
C LEU A 118 -6.92 -21.13 9.45
N VAL A 119 -5.80 -20.41 9.45
CA VAL A 119 -4.59 -20.82 10.18
C VAL A 119 -4.84 -20.85 11.68
N GLN A 120 -5.52 -19.85 12.24
CA GLN A 120 -5.88 -19.80 13.67
C GLN A 120 -6.82 -20.95 14.09
N LEU A 121 -7.66 -21.41 13.16
CA LEU A 121 -8.56 -22.56 13.34
C LEU A 121 -7.90 -23.91 12.98
N GLU A 122 -6.60 -23.91 12.63
CA GLU A 122 -5.85 -25.11 12.25
C GLU A 122 -6.43 -25.85 11.02
N ARG A 123 -7.16 -25.15 10.13
CA ARG A 123 -7.75 -25.69 8.89
C ARG A 123 -6.71 -25.78 7.78
N LYS A 124 -5.78 -26.73 7.89
CA LYS A 124 -4.59 -26.85 7.02
C LYS A 124 -4.90 -26.94 5.53
N GLU A 125 -5.84 -27.79 5.14
CA GLU A 125 -6.15 -28.03 3.71
C GLU A 125 -6.66 -26.78 3.00
N GLU A 126 -7.60 -26.07 3.64
CA GLU A 126 -8.16 -24.83 3.10
C GLU A 126 -7.14 -23.70 3.10
N SER A 127 -6.35 -23.59 4.18
CA SER A 127 -5.25 -22.64 4.25
C SER A 127 -4.24 -22.85 3.11
N SER A 128 -3.88 -24.11 2.83
CA SER A 128 -2.94 -24.46 1.75
C SER A 128 -3.46 -24.05 0.37
N LYS A 129 -4.76 -24.28 0.09
CA LYS A 129 -5.40 -23.82 -1.15
C LYS A 129 -5.36 -22.30 -1.27
N LEU A 130 -5.69 -21.59 -0.19
CA LEU A 130 -5.75 -20.13 -0.21
C LEU A 130 -4.37 -19.46 -0.30
N VAL A 131 -3.34 -20.06 0.31
CA VAL A 131 -1.93 -19.63 0.14
C VAL A 131 -1.52 -19.67 -1.32
N ARG A 132 -1.89 -20.73 -2.06
CA ARG A 132 -1.58 -20.83 -3.50
C ARG A 132 -2.25 -19.71 -4.29
N VAL A 133 -3.54 -19.47 -4.05
CA VAL A 133 -4.28 -18.37 -4.70
C VAL A 133 -3.61 -17.02 -4.42
N ILE A 134 -3.29 -16.71 -3.16
CA ILE A 134 -2.63 -15.45 -2.78
C ILE A 134 -1.24 -15.34 -3.43
N ALA A 135 -0.46 -16.42 -3.42
CA ALA A 135 0.88 -16.44 -4.01
C ALA A 135 0.85 -16.29 -5.54
N GLU A 136 -0.13 -16.89 -6.21
CA GLU A 136 -0.35 -16.74 -7.66
C GLU A 136 -0.76 -15.30 -8.00
N GLU A 137 -1.66 -14.68 -7.23
CA GLU A 137 -2.03 -13.27 -7.42
C GLU A 137 -0.82 -12.35 -7.29
N ILE A 138 -0.06 -12.45 -6.18
CA ILE A 138 1.15 -11.64 -5.97
C ILE A 138 2.22 -11.94 -7.03
N GLY A 139 2.26 -13.18 -7.51
CA GLY A 139 3.16 -13.64 -8.57
C GLY A 139 2.92 -12.98 -9.93
N LYS A 140 1.75 -12.35 -10.16
CA LYS A 140 1.46 -11.62 -11.41
C LYS A 140 2.29 -10.35 -11.59
N MET A 141 3.02 -9.91 -10.56
CA MET A 141 3.91 -8.73 -10.61
C MET A 141 3.23 -7.45 -11.12
N ARG A 142 1.93 -7.31 -10.86
CA ARG A 142 1.22 -6.03 -10.99
C ARG A 142 1.43 -5.19 -9.74
N TRP A 143 0.93 -3.96 -9.75
CA TRP A 143 0.92 -3.12 -8.56
C TRP A 143 0.00 -3.70 -7.48
N PHE A 144 0.40 -3.52 -6.22
CA PHE A 144 -0.36 -3.91 -5.03
C PHE A 144 -0.23 -2.82 -3.97
N SER A 145 -1.29 -2.57 -3.23
CA SER A 145 -1.25 -1.64 -2.11
C SER A 145 -0.43 -2.21 -0.94
N THR A 146 0.02 -1.33 -0.05
CA THR A 146 0.71 -1.73 1.19
C THR A 146 -0.16 -2.62 2.08
N GLN A 147 -1.48 -2.42 2.07
CA GLN A 147 -2.45 -3.26 2.80
C GLN A 147 -2.49 -4.67 2.22
N GLU A 148 -2.55 -4.81 0.90
CA GLU A 148 -2.58 -6.10 0.21
C GLU A 148 -1.33 -6.92 0.51
N ILE A 149 -0.16 -6.32 0.31
CA ILE A 149 1.13 -6.99 0.57
C ILE A 149 1.29 -7.27 2.07
N GLY A 150 0.97 -6.32 2.94
CA GLY A 150 1.10 -6.46 4.38
C GLY A 150 0.28 -7.64 4.92
N TYR A 151 -1.01 -7.71 4.60
CA TYR A 151 -1.85 -8.82 5.05
C TYR A 151 -1.47 -10.15 4.42
N ALA A 152 -1.11 -10.17 3.14
CA ALA A 152 -0.67 -11.40 2.49
C ALA A 152 0.59 -11.98 3.15
N LEU A 153 1.58 -11.12 3.44
CA LEU A 153 2.80 -11.53 4.13
C LEU A 153 2.51 -12.04 5.55
N ILE A 154 1.63 -11.37 6.29
CA ILE A 154 1.20 -11.83 7.63
C ILE A 154 0.53 -13.20 7.54
N GLY A 155 -0.43 -13.37 6.62
CA GLY A 155 -1.18 -14.62 6.44
C GLY A 155 -0.28 -15.78 6.04
N ILE A 156 0.58 -15.59 5.03
CA ILE A 156 1.53 -16.60 4.56
C ILE A 156 2.57 -16.91 5.64
N GLY A 157 3.08 -15.89 6.34
CA GLY A 157 4.02 -16.07 7.44
C GLY A 157 3.44 -16.90 8.59
N LYS A 158 2.19 -16.61 8.99
CA LYS A 158 1.46 -17.41 9.98
C LYS A 158 1.24 -18.85 9.50
N TYR A 159 0.82 -19.03 8.25
CA TYR A 159 0.67 -20.38 7.67
C TYR A 159 1.98 -21.17 7.74
N ALA A 160 3.09 -20.57 7.30
CA ALA A 160 4.39 -21.24 7.25
C ALA A 160 4.93 -21.57 8.65
N LYS A 161 4.59 -20.75 9.66
CA LYS A 161 4.90 -21.01 11.07
C LYS A 161 4.06 -22.15 11.66
N THR A 162 2.76 -22.17 11.39
CA THR A 162 1.82 -23.16 11.95
C THR A 162 1.92 -24.51 11.25
N PHE A 163 2.22 -24.51 9.95
CA PHE A 163 2.32 -25.72 9.13
C PHE A 163 3.69 -25.80 8.42
N PRO A 164 4.80 -25.93 9.18
CA PRO A 164 6.12 -25.98 8.59
C PRO A 164 6.30 -27.23 7.70
N PRO A 165 7.14 -27.16 6.65
CA PRO A 165 7.49 -28.33 5.84
C PRO A 165 8.20 -29.38 6.70
N ALA A 166 7.80 -30.65 6.57
CA ALA A 166 8.24 -31.74 7.45
C ALA A 166 9.77 -32.00 7.40
N SER A 167 10.42 -31.77 6.25
CA SER A 167 11.85 -32.04 6.04
C SER A 167 12.67 -30.78 5.70
N GLY A 168 12.08 -29.59 5.85
CA GLY A 168 12.68 -28.32 5.41
C GLY A 168 12.84 -28.24 3.89
N ILE A 169 13.65 -27.29 3.43
CA ILE A 169 14.00 -27.09 2.02
C ILE A 169 15.39 -27.66 1.76
N ARG A 170 15.54 -28.54 0.76
CA ARG A 170 16.84 -29.05 0.29
C ARG A 170 16.89 -28.99 -1.24
N PHE A 171 17.96 -28.42 -1.77
CA PHE A 171 18.14 -28.30 -3.20
C PHE A 171 19.61 -28.17 -3.57
N GLN A 172 19.93 -28.48 -4.81
CA GLN A 172 21.20 -28.16 -5.43
C GLN A 172 20.98 -27.06 -6.47
N TYR A 173 21.86 -26.05 -6.52
CA TYR A 173 21.81 -25.02 -7.56
C TYR A 173 23.15 -24.85 -8.28
N GLN A 174 23.08 -24.40 -9.52
CA GLN A 174 24.23 -24.03 -10.33
C GLN A 174 23.89 -22.75 -11.10
N PHE A 175 24.75 -21.73 -11.05
CA PHE A 175 24.56 -20.48 -11.77
C PHE A 175 25.75 -20.17 -12.69
N GLY A 176 25.50 -20.04 -13.99
CA GLY A 176 26.56 -19.83 -14.98
C GLY A 176 27.55 -20.99 -15.01
N SER A 177 28.86 -20.69 -14.94
CA SER A 177 29.95 -21.67 -14.92
C SER A 177 30.37 -22.11 -13.51
N THR A 178 29.66 -21.69 -12.46
CA THR A 178 29.96 -22.11 -11.08
C THR A 178 29.73 -23.61 -10.89
N ALA A 179 30.39 -24.19 -9.89
CA ALA A 179 30.14 -25.57 -9.48
C ALA A 179 28.74 -25.70 -8.86
N ALA A 180 28.10 -26.85 -9.07
CA ALA A 180 26.83 -27.15 -8.40
C ALA A 180 27.04 -27.17 -6.88
N THR A 181 26.17 -26.47 -6.15
CA THR A 181 26.26 -26.30 -4.70
C THR A 181 24.99 -26.80 -4.04
N ASP A 182 25.14 -27.67 -3.05
CA ASP A 182 24.03 -28.15 -2.22
C ASP A 182 23.70 -27.11 -1.14
N MET A 183 22.42 -26.79 -1.04
CA MET A 183 21.89 -25.80 -0.11
C MET A 183 20.62 -26.33 0.58
N GLY A 184 20.29 -25.72 1.70
CA GLY A 184 19.06 -26.02 2.39
C GLY A 184 18.86 -25.21 3.65
N ALA A 185 17.62 -25.18 4.11
CA ALA A 185 17.24 -24.56 5.36
C ALA A 185 16.08 -25.34 5.99
N ASN A 186 15.98 -25.30 7.32
CA ASN A 186 14.77 -25.78 8.01
C ASN A 186 13.65 -24.72 7.97
N ASN A 187 13.99 -23.48 7.62
CA ASN A 187 13.03 -22.43 7.37
C ASN A 187 12.30 -22.67 6.03
N PRO A 188 11.04 -22.21 5.92
CA PRO A 188 10.22 -22.34 4.72
C PRO A 188 10.66 -21.42 3.57
N VAL A 189 11.68 -20.58 3.77
CA VAL A 189 12.26 -19.69 2.77
C VAL A 189 13.77 -19.67 2.93
N MET A 190 14.49 -19.70 1.80
CA MET A 190 15.92 -19.50 1.73
C MET A 190 16.23 -18.57 0.56
N GLN A 191 17.10 -17.58 0.80
CA GLN A 191 17.57 -16.66 -0.24
C GLN A 191 19.05 -16.94 -0.52
N VAL A 192 19.39 -16.95 -1.81
CA VAL A 192 20.77 -17.11 -2.28
C VAL A 192 21.07 -15.92 -3.18
N ALA A 193 22.07 -15.11 -2.81
CA ALA A 193 22.54 -14.02 -3.65
C ALA A 193 23.34 -14.58 -4.83
N LEU A 194 22.98 -14.16 -6.05
CA LEU A 194 23.69 -14.53 -7.27
C LEU A 194 24.63 -13.39 -7.67
N ASN A 195 25.93 -13.66 -7.70
CA ASN A 195 26.97 -12.64 -7.92
C ASN A 195 27.27 -12.34 -9.41
N ALA A 196 26.28 -12.48 -10.31
CA ALA A 196 26.42 -12.04 -11.71
C ALA A 196 25.09 -11.55 -12.28
N GLN A 197 25.15 -10.58 -13.20
CA GLN A 197 23.96 -9.95 -13.79
C GLN A 197 23.29 -10.81 -14.87
N THR A 198 24.01 -11.77 -15.45
CA THR A 198 23.50 -12.68 -16.49
C THR A 198 24.06 -14.09 -16.30
N GLY A 199 23.26 -15.10 -16.62
CA GLY A 199 23.67 -16.50 -16.52
C GLY A 199 22.50 -17.47 -16.49
N ASN A 200 22.78 -18.74 -16.77
CA ASN A 200 21.79 -19.81 -16.67
C ASN A 200 21.74 -20.33 -15.23
N LEU A 201 20.53 -20.36 -14.64
CA LEU A 201 20.28 -20.98 -13.34
C LEU A 201 19.70 -22.38 -13.54
N LYS A 202 20.33 -23.39 -12.94
CA LYS A 202 19.79 -24.74 -12.80
C LYS A 202 19.52 -25.00 -11.32
N VAL A 203 18.33 -25.52 -11.00
CA VAL A 203 17.95 -25.91 -9.64
C VAL A 203 17.40 -27.32 -9.67
N LYS A 204 17.89 -28.18 -8.76
CA LYS A 204 17.42 -29.54 -8.54
C LYS A 204 16.86 -29.63 -7.13
N ASN A 205 15.56 -29.93 -6.99
CA ASN A 205 14.96 -30.23 -5.70
C ASN A 205 15.48 -31.60 -5.21
N THR A 206 16.02 -31.63 -3.99
CA THR A 206 16.52 -32.86 -3.33
C THR A 206 15.77 -33.16 -2.04
N SER A 207 14.67 -32.45 -1.77
CA SER A 207 13.75 -32.73 -0.68
C SER A 207 12.51 -33.49 -1.17
N ASP A 208 11.83 -34.18 -0.26
CA ASP A 208 10.55 -34.84 -0.54
C ASP A 208 9.39 -33.85 -0.72
N GLY A 209 9.58 -32.61 -0.25
CA GLY A 209 8.60 -31.54 -0.33
C GLY A 209 8.61 -30.83 -1.68
N LEU A 210 7.51 -30.13 -1.99
CA LEU A 210 7.43 -29.28 -3.17
C LEU A 210 8.32 -28.04 -2.99
N LEU A 211 9.25 -27.83 -3.93
CA LEU A 211 10.12 -26.66 -3.97
C LEU A 211 9.62 -25.64 -5.00
N TYR A 212 9.37 -24.42 -4.55
CA TYR A 212 9.11 -23.27 -5.41
C TYR A 212 10.38 -22.43 -5.55
N VAL A 213 10.73 -22.06 -6.78
CA VAL A 213 11.94 -21.26 -7.10
C VAL A 213 11.51 -19.93 -7.70
N ARG A 214 12.03 -18.83 -7.17
CA ARG A 214 11.85 -17.48 -7.72
C ARG A 214 13.21 -16.84 -7.94
N VAL A 215 13.41 -16.27 -9.13
CA VAL A 215 14.58 -15.47 -9.48
C VAL A 215 14.16 -14.01 -9.51
N ILE A 216 14.88 -13.16 -8.79
CA ILE A 216 14.59 -11.73 -8.68
C ILE A 216 15.81 -10.97 -9.19
N SER A 217 15.58 -10.07 -10.14
CA SER A 217 16.56 -9.09 -10.61
C SER A 217 15.98 -7.69 -10.35
N SER A 218 16.78 -6.79 -9.80
CA SER A 218 16.41 -5.40 -9.56
C SER A 218 17.51 -4.47 -10.07
N GLY A 219 17.11 -3.33 -10.60
CA GLY A 219 18.02 -2.31 -11.11
C GLY A 219 17.30 -0.97 -11.24
N GLN A 220 18.07 0.11 -11.32
CA GLN A 220 17.53 1.43 -11.62
C GLN A 220 17.52 1.64 -13.13
N PRO A 221 16.39 2.08 -13.73
CA PRO A 221 16.36 2.49 -15.12
C PRO A 221 17.41 3.58 -15.42
N LEU A 222 17.90 3.62 -16.66
CA LEU A 222 18.78 4.70 -17.09
C LEU A 222 18.03 6.04 -17.13
N ILE A 223 18.71 7.11 -16.76
CA ILE A 223 18.19 8.48 -16.77
C ILE A 223 17.64 8.83 -18.16
N GLY A 224 16.41 9.36 -18.22
CA GLY A 224 15.80 9.85 -19.46
C GLY A 224 14.99 8.80 -20.22
N GLN A 225 14.79 7.61 -19.66
CA GLN A 225 13.93 6.57 -20.23
C GLN A 225 12.50 6.60 -19.67
N GLU A 226 12.19 7.54 -18.77
CA GLU A 226 10.85 7.74 -18.26
C GLU A 226 9.95 8.33 -19.35
N SER A 227 8.87 7.64 -19.71
CA SER A 227 7.77 8.21 -20.49
C SER A 227 6.83 9.00 -19.59
N SER A 228 6.03 9.92 -20.13
CA SER A 228 4.86 10.44 -19.41
C SER A 228 3.66 9.52 -19.63
N SER A 229 2.84 9.31 -18.61
CA SER A 229 1.52 8.69 -18.75
C SER A 229 0.52 9.32 -17.79
N SER A 230 -0.75 9.08 -18.07
CA SER A 230 -1.84 9.46 -17.18
C SER A 230 -3.00 8.49 -17.38
N GLU A 231 -3.54 7.99 -16.29
CA GLU A 231 -4.71 7.13 -16.26
C GLU A 231 -5.73 7.65 -15.24
N ASN A 232 -6.97 7.85 -15.68
CA ASN A 232 -8.10 8.34 -14.89
C ASN A 232 -7.88 9.65 -14.09
N MET A 233 -6.80 10.37 -14.35
CA MET A 233 -6.44 11.66 -13.76
C MET A 233 -5.67 12.50 -14.78
N LYS A 234 -5.68 13.83 -14.62
CA LYS A 234 -4.78 14.73 -15.35
C LYS A 234 -3.86 15.44 -14.38
N MET A 235 -2.58 15.52 -14.73
CA MET A 235 -1.58 16.29 -14.00
C MET A 235 -0.78 17.16 -14.96
N GLN A 236 -0.53 18.40 -14.53
CA GLN A 236 0.35 19.33 -15.21
C GLN A 236 1.34 19.91 -14.19
N VAL A 237 2.60 20.00 -14.57
CA VAL A 237 3.62 20.73 -13.80
C VAL A 237 4.07 21.92 -14.63
N ALA A 238 3.92 23.11 -14.07
CA ALA A 238 4.43 24.35 -14.63
C ALA A 238 5.44 24.98 -13.66
N PHE A 239 6.40 25.71 -14.20
CA PHE A 239 7.33 26.49 -13.40
C PHE A 239 7.03 27.97 -13.61
N ARG A 240 7.00 28.72 -12.52
CA ARG A 240 6.59 30.13 -12.51
C ARG A 240 7.63 30.98 -11.82
N ASN A 241 7.80 32.21 -12.29
CA ASN A 241 8.47 33.25 -11.51
C ASN A 241 7.64 33.58 -10.26
N THR A 242 8.23 34.31 -9.30
CA THR A 242 7.56 34.74 -8.07
C THR A 242 6.36 35.66 -8.33
N ASP A 243 6.27 36.29 -9.51
CA ASP A 243 5.13 37.10 -9.95
C ASP A 243 4.00 36.28 -10.62
N GLY A 244 4.17 34.96 -10.76
CA GLY A 244 3.20 34.05 -11.38
C GLY A 244 3.33 33.90 -12.91
N SER A 245 4.26 34.60 -13.56
CA SER A 245 4.53 34.42 -15.00
C SER A 245 5.22 33.08 -15.28
N ASN A 246 5.06 32.53 -16.48
CA ASN A 246 5.73 31.29 -16.89
C ASN A 246 7.26 31.45 -16.87
N LEU A 247 7.96 30.43 -16.38
CA LEU A 247 9.41 30.34 -16.35
C LEU A 247 9.89 29.10 -17.12
N ASP A 248 10.83 29.30 -18.03
CA ASP A 248 11.59 28.19 -18.62
C ASP A 248 12.72 27.78 -17.67
N ILE A 249 12.73 26.51 -17.29
CA ILE A 249 13.69 25.92 -16.35
C ILE A 249 14.86 25.21 -17.04
N ALA A 250 14.93 25.20 -18.37
CA ALA A 250 16.04 24.57 -19.10
C ALA A 250 17.39 25.15 -18.66
N LYS A 251 17.42 26.48 -18.43
CA LYS A 251 18.57 27.20 -17.87
C LYS A 251 18.10 28.26 -16.89
N LEU A 252 18.54 28.15 -15.64
CA LEU A 252 18.21 29.10 -14.57
C LEU A 252 19.46 29.83 -14.11
N LYS A 253 19.34 31.11 -13.79
CA LYS A 253 20.42 31.86 -13.18
C LYS A 253 20.54 31.50 -11.70
N GLN A 254 21.76 31.37 -11.18
CA GLN A 254 22.00 31.12 -9.76
C GLN A 254 21.34 32.20 -8.88
N GLY A 255 20.71 31.77 -7.79
CA GLY A 255 19.95 32.63 -6.87
C GLY A 255 18.55 33.01 -7.36
N THR A 256 18.09 32.46 -8.49
CA THR A 256 16.71 32.70 -8.96
C THR A 256 15.72 31.98 -8.05
N ASP A 257 14.82 32.74 -7.43
CA ASP A 257 13.64 32.21 -6.74
C ASP A 257 12.52 31.94 -7.74
N PHE A 258 11.89 30.78 -7.65
CA PHE A 258 10.79 30.38 -8.53
C PHE A 258 9.88 29.37 -7.84
N VAL A 259 8.83 28.94 -8.55
CA VAL A 259 7.79 28.06 -8.03
C VAL A 259 7.54 26.91 -8.98
N ALA A 260 7.49 25.70 -8.45
CA ALA A 260 6.87 24.55 -9.10
C ALA A 260 5.37 24.54 -8.78
N GLU A 261 4.53 24.57 -9.80
CA GLU A 261 3.08 24.55 -9.72
C GLU A 261 2.55 23.23 -10.28
N VAL A 262 2.05 22.36 -9.40
CA VAL A 262 1.45 21.07 -9.76
C VAL A 262 -0.06 21.24 -9.78
N THR A 263 -0.68 21.10 -10.95
CA THR A 263 -2.13 21.13 -11.14
C THR A 263 -2.63 19.72 -11.38
N VAL A 264 -3.57 19.27 -10.55
CA VAL A 264 -4.17 17.93 -10.63
C VAL A 264 -5.68 18.08 -10.83
N THR A 265 -6.21 17.41 -11.84
CA THR A 265 -7.64 17.48 -12.22
C THR A 265 -8.23 16.08 -12.25
N HIS A 266 -9.39 15.94 -11.60
CA HIS A 266 -10.21 14.75 -11.74
C HIS A 266 -11.08 14.88 -13.00
N PRO A 267 -10.96 13.96 -13.99
CA PRO A 267 -11.67 14.08 -15.27
C PRO A 267 -13.18 13.82 -15.18
N ASN A 268 -13.73 13.50 -14.01
CA ASN A 268 -15.12 13.11 -13.74
C ASN A 268 -15.61 11.82 -14.43
N PHE A 269 -14.93 11.32 -15.46
CA PHE A 269 -15.20 10.08 -16.18
C PHE A 269 -13.87 9.39 -16.55
N PRO A 270 -13.77 8.04 -16.59
CA PRO A 270 -14.81 7.02 -16.40
C PRO A 270 -15.21 6.77 -14.94
N PHE A 271 -14.40 7.22 -14.00
CA PHE A 271 -14.70 7.15 -12.58
C PHE A 271 -15.29 8.48 -12.13
N SER A 272 -16.47 8.46 -11.52
CA SER A 272 -17.17 9.66 -11.04
C SER A 272 -17.28 9.68 -9.51
N PHE A 273 -16.57 8.80 -8.82
CA PHE A 273 -16.47 8.77 -7.36
C PHE A 273 -15.27 9.63 -6.90
N PRO A 274 -15.29 10.22 -5.69
CA PRO A 274 -14.15 10.97 -5.18
C PRO A 274 -12.90 10.11 -5.05
N TYR A 275 -11.75 10.65 -5.42
CA TYR A 275 -10.46 10.00 -5.21
C TYR A 275 -9.93 10.38 -3.84
N TYR A 276 -9.73 9.38 -3.00
CA TYR A 276 -9.18 9.55 -1.66
C TYR A 276 -7.72 9.11 -1.61
N GLU A 277 -6.97 9.64 -0.63
CA GLU A 277 -5.61 9.18 -0.33
C GLU A 277 -4.66 9.37 -1.53
N MET A 278 -4.75 10.53 -2.18
CA MET A 278 -3.87 10.90 -3.28
C MET A 278 -2.53 11.38 -2.73
N ALA A 279 -1.44 11.03 -3.43
CA ALA A 279 -0.10 11.48 -3.11
C ALA A 279 0.61 12.02 -4.36
N ILE A 280 1.15 13.23 -4.28
CA ILE A 280 2.15 13.74 -5.23
C ILE A 280 3.54 13.41 -4.68
N ASP A 281 4.37 12.75 -5.48
CA ASP A 281 5.82 12.61 -5.27
C ASP A 281 6.54 13.54 -6.25
N GLN A 282 7.17 14.58 -5.70
CA GLN A 282 7.96 15.54 -6.46
C GLN A 282 9.37 15.62 -5.91
N VAL A 283 10.30 14.98 -6.62
CA VAL A 283 11.74 15.08 -6.38
C VAL A 283 12.30 16.24 -7.20
N PHE A 284 13.20 17.02 -6.60
CA PHE A 284 13.87 18.15 -7.25
C PHE A 284 15.35 17.82 -7.53
N PRO A 285 15.92 18.40 -8.60
CA PRO A 285 17.34 18.25 -8.90
C PRO A 285 18.19 18.85 -7.77
N SER A 286 19.34 18.24 -7.49
CA SER A 286 20.25 18.70 -6.41
C SER A 286 20.84 20.10 -6.61
N GLY A 287 20.64 20.70 -7.80
CA GLY A 287 21.00 22.11 -8.05
C GLY A 287 20.00 23.11 -7.46
N TRP A 288 18.83 22.64 -7.00
CA TRP A 288 17.77 23.48 -6.46
C TRP A 288 17.58 23.22 -4.96
N GLU A 289 17.21 24.27 -4.22
CA GLU A 289 16.85 24.19 -2.81
C GLU A 289 15.37 24.41 -2.62
N ILE A 290 14.75 23.62 -1.74
CA ILE A 290 13.33 23.74 -1.40
C ILE A 290 13.18 24.75 -0.28
N ILE A 291 12.40 25.80 -0.53
CA ILE A 291 12.13 26.84 0.47
C ILE A 291 10.87 26.44 1.24
N ASN A 292 11.03 26.10 2.52
CA ASN A 292 9.93 25.68 3.37
C ASN A 292 9.12 26.88 3.88
N SER A 293 8.01 27.17 3.18
CA SER A 293 7.12 28.29 3.50
C SER A 293 6.45 28.21 4.87
N ARG A 294 6.42 27.04 5.54
CA ARG A 294 5.86 26.91 6.89
C ARG A 294 6.69 27.64 7.95
N MET A 295 7.96 27.92 7.66
CA MET A 295 8.87 28.58 8.60
C MET A 295 8.76 30.11 8.56
N ASP A 296 8.16 30.65 7.50
CA ASP A 296 8.27 32.08 7.19
C ASP A 296 6.99 32.89 7.46
N ASP A 297 5.87 32.28 7.85
CA ASP A 297 4.56 32.94 8.15
C ASP A 297 4.05 33.92 7.06
N VAL A 298 4.60 33.83 5.83
CA VAL A 298 4.19 34.64 4.68
C VAL A 298 3.56 33.74 3.61
N GLU A 299 2.24 33.82 3.48
CA GLU A 299 1.50 33.26 2.35
C GLU A 299 1.72 34.12 1.10
N TYR A 300 2.66 33.73 0.23
CA TYR A 300 2.93 34.45 -1.01
C TYR A 300 1.96 34.11 -2.17
N PHE A 301 1.26 32.97 -2.10
CA PHE A 301 0.32 32.54 -3.15
C PHE A 301 -1.06 32.24 -2.58
N ASN A 302 -1.98 33.20 -2.73
CA ASN A 302 -3.35 33.12 -2.23
C ASN A 302 -4.23 32.04 -2.90
N ASN A 303 -3.74 31.38 -3.96
CA ASN A 303 -4.51 30.43 -4.77
C ASN A 303 -3.93 29.01 -4.76
N THR A 304 -3.18 28.61 -3.74
CA THR A 304 -2.77 27.20 -3.58
C THR A 304 -3.86 26.42 -2.86
N SER A 305 -4.18 25.23 -3.34
CA SER A 305 -5.02 24.28 -2.61
C SER A 305 -4.32 23.86 -1.32
N ARG A 306 -5.12 23.67 -0.27
CA ARG A 306 -4.62 23.23 1.03
C ARG A 306 -4.58 21.69 1.05
N PRO A 307 -3.39 21.08 1.16
CA PRO A 307 -3.30 19.64 1.31
C PRO A 307 -3.72 19.21 2.72
N GLU A 308 -4.05 17.93 2.87
CA GLU A 308 -4.30 17.33 4.18
C GLU A 308 -2.99 17.17 4.96
N TYR A 309 -1.94 16.73 4.28
CA TYR A 309 -0.59 16.65 4.82
C TYR A 309 0.45 16.92 3.73
N GLN A 310 1.61 17.43 4.12
CA GLN A 310 2.74 17.58 3.21
C GLN A 310 4.05 17.37 3.98
N ASP A 311 4.91 16.49 3.47
CA ASP A 311 6.23 16.17 4.00
C ASP A 311 7.27 16.85 3.10
N ILE A 312 8.01 17.82 3.66
CA ILE A 312 9.03 18.59 2.95
C ILE A 312 10.38 18.09 3.43
N ARG A 313 11.15 17.49 2.53
CA ARG A 313 12.51 17.00 2.76
C ARG A 313 13.50 17.86 2.00
N ASP A 314 14.78 17.51 2.06
CA ASP A 314 15.82 18.27 1.36
C ASP A 314 15.73 18.12 -0.17
N ASP A 315 15.39 16.93 -0.67
CA ASP A 315 15.40 16.59 -2.10
C ASP A 315 14.00 16.47 -2.73
N ARG A 316 12.93 16.45 -1.92
CA ARG A 316 11.58 16.16 -2.38
C ARG A 316 10.49 16.73 -1.50
N VAL A 317 9.30 16.85 -2.06
CA VAL A 317 8.07 17.14 -1.34
C VAL A 317 7.02 16.08 -1.66
N TYR A 318 6.45 15.50 -0.60
CA TYR A 318 5.24 14.68 -0.70
C TYR A 318 4.03 15.50 -0.32
N THR A 319 2.98 15.51 -1.17
CA THR A 319 1.74 16.23 -0.90
C THR A 319 0.55 15.27 -0.92
N PHE A 320 -0.19 15.20 0.19
CA PHE A 320 -1.31 14.29 0.40
C PHE A 320 -2.64 15.05 0.44
N PHE A 321 -3.64 14.56 -0.29
CA PHE A 321 -4.93 15.23 -0.46
C PHE A 321 -6.02 14.26 -0.97
N ASP A 322 -7.26 14.72 -0.93
CA ASP A 322 -8.39 14.07 -1.62
C ASP A 322 -8.83 14.92 -2.81
N LEU A 323 -9.35 14.32 -3.87
CA LEU A 323 -9.76 15.00 -5.09
C LEU A 323 -11.20 14.66 -5.48
N GLN A 324 -12.08 15.66 -5.46
CA GLN A 324 -13.50 15.48 -5.76
C GLN A 324 -13.76 15.40 -7.28
N PRO A 325 -14.82 14.70 -7.73
CA PRO A 325 -15.15 14.55 -9.15
C PRO A 325 -15.28 15.89 -9.86
N GLY A 326 -14.60 16.03 -11.00
CA GLY A 326 -14.62 17.25 -11.82
C GLY A 326 -13.87 18.45 -11.23
N THR A 327 -13.23 18.31 -10.07
CA THR A 327 -12.49 19.39 -9.43
C THR A 327 -11.02 19.41 -9.84
N THR A 328 -10.37 20.56 -9.61
CA THR A 328 -8.94 20.76 -9.83
C THR A 328 -8.31 21.31 -8.55
N GLN A 329 -7.14 20.78 -8.20
CA GLN A 329 -6.30 21.30 -7.13
C GLN A 329 -4.94 21.72 -7.65
N ILE A 330 -4.39 22.77 -7.05
CA ILE A 330 -3.13 23.38 -7.45
C ILE A 330 -2.24 23.45 -6.22
N PHE A 331 -1.08 22.78 -6.27
CA PHE A 331 -0.09 22.82 -5.20
C PHE A 331 1.17 23.54 -5.68
N ARG A 332 1.66 24.48 -4.88
CA ARG A 332 2.84 25.29 -5.21
C ARG A 332 3.97 25.03 -4.21
N ILE A 333 5.16 24.76 -4.74
CA ILE A 333 6.39 24.55 -3.96
C ILE A 333 7.41 25.60 -4.39
N ARG A 334 7.96 26.34 -3.42
CA ARG A 334 8.96 27.38 -3.67
C ARG A 334 10.35 26.77 -3.72
N LEU A 335 11.14 27.26 -4.67
CA LEU A 335 12.46 26.73 -4.98
C LEU A 335 13.44 27.89 -5.20
N ASN A 336 14.71 27.64 -4.92
CA ASN A 336 15.82 28.50 -5.31
C ASN A 336 16.81 27.71 -6.21
N ALA A 337 17.28 28.32 -7.29
CA ALA A 337 18.36 27.76 -8.11
C ALA A 337 19.73 28.01 -7.44
N ALA A 338 20.13 27.15 -6.51
CA ALA A 338 21.23 27.43 -5.59
C ALA A 338 22.63 27.07 -6.12
N TYR A 339 22.78 25.92 -6.80
CA TYR A 339 24.11 25.38 -7.15
C TYR A 339 24.31 25.29 -8.66
N LEU A 340 25.38 25.89 -9.18
CA LEU A 340 25.76 25.82 -10.58
C LEU A 340 25.98 24.38 -11.05
N GLY A 341 25.58 24.07 -12.29
CA GLY A 341 25.81 22.75 -12.89
C GLY A 341 24.60 22.23 -13.67
N LYS A 342 24.78 21.05 -14.25
CA LYS A 342 23.75 20.35 -15.03
C LYS A 342 23.19 19.20 -14.21
N TYR A 343 21.88 19.22 -13.99
CA TYR A 343 21.18 18.28 -13.11
C TYR A 343 19.99 17.65 -13.84
N TYR A 344 19.58 16.46 -13.41
CA TYR A 344 18.37 15.83 -13.89
C TYR A 344 17.22 16.17 -12.95
N LEU A 345 16.18 16.83 -13.48
CA LEU A 345 14.89 16.96 -12.81
C LEU A 345 14.13 15.63 -12.98
N PRO A 346 13.92 14.85 -11.91
CA PRO A 346 13.23 13.57 -12.00
C PRO A 346 11.75 13.73 -12.37
N SER A 347 11.12 12.60 -12.66
CA SER A 347 9.68 12.53 -12.89
C SER A 347 8.90 13.07 -11.68
N THR A 348 7.84 13.83 -11.93
CA THR A 348 6.80 14.11 -10.92
C THR A 348 5.68 13.11 -11.12
N ALA A 349 5.24 12.48 -10.03
CA ALA A 349 4.15 11.51 -10.04
C ALA A 349 3.01 11.96 -9.11
N CYS A 350 1.78 11.61 -9.46
CA CYS A 350 0.61 11.71 -8.61
C CYS A 350 -0.18 10.41 -8.74
N GLU A 351 -0.55 9.78 -7.63
CA GLU A 351 -1.27 8.50 -7.62
C GLU A 351 -2.21 8.37 -6.42
N ALA A 352 -3.27 7.55 -6.57
CA ALA A 352 -4.04 7.08 -5.43
C ALA A 352 -3.25 5.96 -4.72
N MET A 353 -2.95 6.12 -3.43
CA MET A 353 -2.08 5.20 -2.69
C MET A 353 -2.61 3.76 -2.61
N TYR A 354 -3.91 3.58 -2.85
CA TYR A 354 -4.61 2.31 -2.73
C TYR A 354 -5.21 1.81 -4.06
N ASP A 355 -5.00 2.50 -5.20
CA ASP A 355 -5.47 2.10 -6.54
C ASP A 355 -4.57 2.60 -7.68
N ASP A 356 -3.89 1.69 -8.39
CA ASP A 356 -2.98 2.02 -9.49
C ASP A 356 -3.67 2.48 -10.76
N GLN A 357 -5.00 2.35 -10.89
CA GLN A 357 -5.72 2.84 -12.05
C GLN A 357 -5.86 4.37 -12.04
N ILE A 358 -5.52 5.02 -10.94
CA ILE A 358 -5.61 6.48 -10.78
C ILE A 358 -4.19 7.01 -10.59
N HIS A 359 -3.54 7.37 -11.69
CA HIS A 359 -2.19 7.90 -11.64
C HIS A 359 -1.89 8.87 -12.78
N ALA A 360 -0.87 9.71 -12.59
CA ALA A 360 -0.24 10.48 -13.64
C ALA A 360 1.24 10.62 -13.32
N HIS A 361 2.09 10.49 -14.33
CA HIS A 361 3.52 10.72 -14.22
C HIS A 361 4.01 11.53 -15.41
N LEU A 362 4.90 12.49 -15.15
CA LEU A 362 5.50 13.35 -16.16
C LEU A 362 6.98 13.06 -16.27
N ALA A 363 7.45 12.79 -17.49
CA ALA A 363 8.85 12.51 -17.75
C ALA A 363 9.79 13.59 -17.18
N GLY A 364 10.91 13.13 -16.63
CA GLY A 364 11.99 13.98 -16.18
C GLY A 364 12.68 14.69 -17.36
N ARG A 365 13.53 15.67 -17.03
CA ARG A 365 14.33 16.37 -18.04
C ARG A 365 15.62 16.92 -17.45
N TRP A 366 16.60 17.16 -18.30
CA TRP A 366 17.81 17.87 -17.91
C TRP A 366 17.53 19.36 -17.72
N VAL A 367 18.11 19.93 -16.66
CA VAL A 367 18.10 21.36 -16.34
C VAL A 367 19.52 21.82 -16.00
N GLU A 368 19.78 23.12 -16.11
CA GLU A 368 21.09 23.70 -15.83
C GLU A 368 20.95 24.97 -14.99
N VAL A 369 21.80 25.10 -13.96
CA VAL A 369 21.96 26.34 -13.20
C VAL A 369 23.26 27.00 -13.65
N VAL A 370 23.15 28.22 -14.16
CA VAL A 370 24.23 29.02 -14.74
C VAL A 370 24.42 30.31 -13.95
N LEU A 371 25.55 30.99 -14.14
CA LEU A 371 25.89 32.24 -13.46
C LEU A 371 24.98 33.42 -13.82
#